data_AF-A0A2V9ZQF9-F1
#
_entry.id   AF-A0A2V9ZQF9-F1
#
_cell.length_a   1.000
_cell.length_b   1.000
_cell.length_c   1.000
_cell.angle_alpha   90.00
_cell.angle_beta   90.00
_cell.angle_gamma   90.00
#
_symmetry.space_group_name_H-M   'P 1'
#
loop_
_entity.id
_entity.type
_entity.pdbx_description
1 polymer ?
#
loop_
_entity_poly.entity_id
_entity_poly.type
_entity_poly.pdbx_seq_one_letter_code
_entity_poly.pdbx_strand_id
1 'polypeptide(L)'
;MLAAQAAATAKQPQAETRLSRKEADELFRSLDEIFRFASEDTGLPIRRIVKRELSSRDQVAENLSDRMKDDEDAKRLERSELVLKKFGFLPRAFDLRTYLISLMREQVAGYYNVKDKTVYLMDWIPAEQQKPVMAHELTHALQDQNFDLKKWLAGDVEKTGEKKSPSPD
;
A
#
# COMPACT_ATOMS: atom_id res chain seq x y z
N MET A 1 4.25 -39.51 -13.11
CA MET A 1 3.26 -39.48 -12.01
C MET A 1 4.00 -39.22 -10.71
N LEU A 2 3.84 -38.03 -10.13
CA LEU A 2 3.94 -37.76 -8.69
C LEU A 2 3.52 -36.29 -8.51
N ALA A 3 2.20 -36.11 -8.49
CA ALA A 3 1.56 -34.89 -8.07
C ALA A 3 1.04 -35.08 -6.64
N ALA A 4 0.98 -33.97 -5.92
CA ALA A 4 0.26 -33.75 -4.67
C ALA A 4 0.97 -34.16 -3.37
N GLN A 5 1.49 -33.17 -2.64
CA GLN A 5 0.79 -32.61 -1.46
C GLN A 5 1.64 -31.51 -0.82
N ALA A 6 1.38 -30.27 -1.22
CA ALA A 6 1.55 -29.13 -0.35
C ALA A 6 0.14 -28.61 -0.08
N ALA A 7 -0.58 -29.30 0.80
CA ALA A 7 -1.80 -28.76 1.38
C ALA A 7 -1.35 -27.59 2.27
N ALA A 8 -1.46 -26.37 1.75
CA ALA A 8 -1.44 -25.19 2.58
C ALA A 8 -2.61 -25.33 3.57
N THR A 9 -2.30 -25.64 4.82
CA THR A 9 -3.24 -25.60 5.92
C THR A 9 -3.71 -24.15 6.02
N ALA A 10 -4.85 -23.85 5.40
CA ALA A 10 -5.56 -22.61 5.64
C ALA A 10 -5.94 -22.60 7.13
N LYS A 11 -5.17 -21.85 7.92
CA LYS A 11 -5.49 -21.54 9.30
C LYS A 11 -6.91 -20.95 9.29
N GLN A 12 -7.82 -21.54 10.07
CA GLN A 12 -9.16 -21.00 10.27
C GLN A 12 -9.05 -19.50 10.64
N PRO A 13 -9.99 -18.65 10.18
CA PRO A 13 -9.97 -17.24 10.54
C PRO A 13 -10.12 -17.15 12.05
N GLN A 14 -9.01 -16.88 12.75
CA GLN A 14 -9.04 -16.48 14.14
C GLN A 14 -9.96 -15.27 14.20
N ALA A 15 -10.91 -15.27 15.16
CA ALA A 15 -11.79 -14.14 15.39
C ALA A 15 -10.94 -12.86 15.37
N GLU A 16 -11.18 -12.00 14.37
CA GLU A 16 -10.34 -10.82 14.14
C GLU A 16 -10.40 -9.97 15.40
N THR A 17 -9.28 -9.91 16.13
CA THR A 17 -9.19 -9.05 17.31
C THR A 17 -9.07 -7.63 16.79
N ARG A 18 -10.21 -6.94 16.69
CA ARG A 18 -10.27 -5.54 16.32
C ARG A 18 -10.02 -4.68 17.54
N LEU A 19 -9.32 -3.57 17.34
CA LEU A 19 -9.09 -2.54 18.34
C LEU A 19 -10.44 -2.07 18.89
N SER A 20 -10.52 -2.05 20.22
CA SER A 20 -11.61 -1.36 20.89
C SER A 20 -11.53 0.14 20.63
N ARG A 21 -12.66 0.84 20.81
CA ARG A 21 -12.71 2.30 20.70
C ARG A 21 -11.68 2.98 21.60
N LYS A 22 -11.45 2.45 22.80
CA LYS A 22 -10.48 3.00 23.75
C LYS A 22 -9.04 2.89 23.21
N GLU A 23 -8.67 1.73 22.67
CA GLU A 23 -7.33 1.52 22.10
C GLU A 23 -7.12 2.35 20.82
N ALA A 24 -8.17 2.53 20.01
CA ALA A 24 -8.16 3.44 18.88
C ALA A 24 -7.93 4.90 19.31
N ASP A 25 -8.62 5.36 20.36
CA ASP A 25 -8.44 6.70 20.92
C ASP A 25 -7.02 6.90 21.48
N GLU A 26 -6.46 5.89 22.15
CA GLU A 26 -5.08 5.91 22.66
C GLU A 26 -4.05 5.97 21.52
N LEU A 27 -4.23 5.16 20.47
CA LEU A 27 -3.40 5.18 19.27
C LEU A 27 -3.43 6.58 18.63
N PHE A 28 -4.63 7.16 18.50
CA PHE A 28 -4.79 8.50 17.96
C PHE A 28 -4.20 9.61 18.84
N ARG A 29 -4.20 9.48 20.16
CA ARG A 29 -3.49 10.44 21.03
C ARG A 29 -1.98 10.38 20.82
N SER A 30 -1.42 9.18 20.62
CA SER A 30 0.02 9.03 20.38
C SER A 30 0.49 9.65 19.05
N LEU A 31 -0.43 9.88 18.11
CA LEU A 31 -0.10 10.42 16.79
C LEU A 31 0.56 11.79 16.86
N ASP A 32 0.04 12.72 17.67
CA ASP A 32 0.58 14.08 17.71
C ASP A 32 2.00 14.11 18.27
N GLU A 33 2.26 13.25 19.26
CA GLU A 33 3.60 13.05 19.83
C GLU A 33 4.55 12.43 18.81
N ILE A 34 4.12 11.38 18.11
CA ILE A 34 4.91 10.69 17.09
C ILE A 34 5.14 11.62 15.88
N PHE A 35 4.18 12.45 15.51
CA PHE A 35 4.31 13.34 14.36
C PHE A 35 5.29 14.47 14.64
N ARG A 36 5.25 15.03 15.86
CA ARG A 36 6.28 15.96 16.32
C ARG A 36 7.65 15.29 16.36
N PHE A 37 7.75 14.09 16.92
CA PHE A 37 9.00 13.32 16.92
C PHE A 37 9.54 13.11 15.49
N ALA A 38 8.71 12.66 14.54
CA ALA A 38 9.13 12.47 13.16
C ALA A 38 9.55 13.78 12.49
N SER A 39 8.89 14.90 12.82
CA SER A 39 9.27 16.23 12.33
C SER A 39 10.63 16.69 12.85
N GLU A 40 10.90 16.46 14.14
CA GLU A 40 12.19 16.76 14.78
C GLU A 40 13.31 15.87 14.23
N ASP A 41 13.07 14.56 14.11
CA ASP A 41 14.05 13.58 13.63
C ASP A 41 14.43 13.81 12.15
N THR A 42 13.45 14.13 11.31
CA THR A 42 13.67 14.37 9.87
C THR A 42 14.09 15.80 9.54
N GLY A 43 13.88 16.76 10.46
CA GLY A 43 14.02 18.19 10.21
C GLY A 43 12.97 18.78 9.27
N LEU A 44 11.93 18.03 8.90
CA LEU A 44 10.87 18.49 8.01
C LEU A 44 9.75 19.15 8.82
N PRO A 45 9.36 20.41 8.54
CA PRO A 45 8.30 21.08 9.28
C PRO A 45 6.93 20.46 8.97
N ILE A 46 6.10 20.37 10.01
CA ILE A 46 4.67 20.07 9.87
C ILE A 46 3.97 21.31 9.31
N ARG A 47 3.41 21.19 8.11
CA ARG A 47 2.67 22.27 7.42
C ARG A 47 1.16 22.15 7.60
N ARG A 48 0.65 20.95 7.83
CA ARG A 48 -0.78 20.66 7.99
C ARG A 48 -1.01 19.41 8.84
N ILE A 49 -2.19 19.36 9.45
CA ILE A 49 -2.69 18.15 10.13
C ILE A 49 -2.89 17.05 9.07
N VAL A 50 -2.51 15.83 9.43
CA VAL A 50 -2.66 14.64 8.59
C VAL A 50 -3.94 13.91 8.97
N LYS A 51 -4.73 13.51 7.97
CA LYS A 51 -5.94 12.72 8.20
C LYS A 51 -5.56 11.31 8.63
N ARG A 52 -6.42 10.67 9.41
CA ARG A 52 -6.20 9.33 9.94
C ARG A 52 -7.46 8.50 9.89
N GLU A 53 -7.30 7.23 9.57
CA GLU A 53 -8.40 6.28 9.48
C GLU A 53 -7.95 4.88 9.93
N LEU A 54 -8.83 4.15 10.60
CA LEU A 54 -8.64 2.72 10.85
C LEU A 54 -9.27 1.94 9.71
N SER A 55 -8.51 1.02 9.12
CA SER A 55 -8.99 0.13 8.07
C SER A 55 -9.10 -1.30 8.58
N SER A 56 -10.15 -1.98 8.12
CA SER A 56 -10.30 -3.43 8.25
C SER A 56 -9.56 -4.15 7.13
N ARG A 57 -9.28 -5.44 7.31
CA ARG A 57 -8.59 -6.24 6.27
C ARG A 57 -9.33 -6.23 4.94
N ASP A 58 -10.65 -6.28 5.00
CA ASP A 58 -11.50 -6.28 3.81
C ASP A 58 -11.43 -4.92 3.11
N GLN A 59 -11.42 -3.81 3.86
CA GLN A 59 -11.24 -2.48 3.27
C GLN A 59 -9.86 -2.34 2.61
N VAL A 60 -8.81 -2.89 3.23
CA VAL A 60 -7.45 -2.89 2.64
C VAL A 60 -7.43 -3.70 1.34
N ALA A 61 -8.06 -4.87 1.32
CA ALA A 61 -8.14 -5.69 0.11
C ALA A 61 -8.92 -5.01 -1.03
N GLU A 62 -10.04 -4.35 -0.71
CA GLU A 62 -10.81 -3.55 -1.68
C GLU A 62 -9.96 -2.41 -2.25
N ASN A 63 -9.33 -1.62 -1.37
CA ASN A 63 -8.49 -0.49 -1.75
C ASN A 63 -7.29 -0.94 -2.62
N LEU A 64 -6.65 -2.06 -2.29
CA LEU A 64 -5.58 -2.66 -3.08
C LEU A 64 -6.08 -3.11 -4.45
N SER A 65 -7.21 -3.80 -4.49
CA SER A 65 -7.82 -4.28 -5.72
C SER A 65 -8.11 -3.13 -6.68
N ASP A 66 -8.67 -2.04 -6.16
CA ASP A 66 -8.98 -0.83 -6.93
C ASP A 66 -7.73 -0.10 -7.40
N ARG A 67 -6.72 0.06 -6.53
CA ARG A 67 -5.43 0.64 -6.94
C ARG A 67 -4.78 -0.15 -8.08
N MET A 68 -4.79 -1.48 -8.00
CA MET A 68 -4.23 -2.34 -9.05
C MET A 68 -5.01 -2.27 -10.37
N LYS A 69 -6.30 -1.84 -10.38
CA LYS A 69 -7.06 -1.67 -11.64
C LYS A 69 -6.56 -0.49 -12.45
N ASP A 70 -6.07 0.56 -11.80
CA ASP A 70 -5.62 1.79 -12.45
C ASP A 70 -4.10 1.87 -12.59
N ASP A 71 -3.37 0.94 -11.99
CA ASP A 71 -1.91 0.88 -11.99
C ASP A 71 -1.38 0.11 -13.21
N GLU A 72 -0.64 0.80 -14.09
CA GLU A 72 -0.09 0.21 -15.31
C GLU A 72 1.00 -0.84 -15.04
N ASP A 73 1.74 -0.71 -13.94
CA ASP A 73 2.73 -1.70 -13.53
C ASP A 73 2.04 -2.97 -13.02
N ALA A 74 0.96 -2.85 -12.25
CA ALA A 74 0.13 -3.97 -11.84
C ALA A 74 -0.45 -4.70 -13.07
N LYS A 75 -1.00 -3.96 -14.04
CA LYS A 75 -1.49 -4.54 -15.31
C LYS A 75 -0.37 -5.21 -16.12
N ARG A 76 0.84 -4.66 -16.12
CA ARG A 76 2.00 -5.26 -16.79
C ARG A 76 2.41 -6.58 -16.12
N LEU A 77 2.39 -6.62 -14.80
CA LEU A 77 2.67 -7.83 -14.02
C LEU A 77 1.61 -8.91 -14.29
N GLU A 78 0.33 -8.55 -14.27
CA GLU A 78 -0.78 -9.47 -14.61
C GLU A 78 -0.65 -10.01 -16.04
N ARG A 79 -0.31 -9.18 -17.03
CA ARG A 79 -0.05 -9.64 -18.41
C ARG A 79 1.10 -10.64 -18.50
N SER A 80 2.09 -10.52 -17.61
CA SER A 80 3.25 -11.44 -17.56
C SER A 80 2.87 -12.83 -17.03
N GLU A 81 1.74 -12.95 -16.33
CA GLU A 81 1.24 -14.23 -15.80
C GLU A 81 1.10 -15.30 -16.88
N LEU A 82 0.57 -14.95 -18.06
CA LEU A 82 0.38 -15.89 -19.17
C LEU A 82 1.72 -16.47 -19.65
N VAL A 83 2.75 -15.63 -19.73
CA VAL A 83 4.10 -16.04 -20.12
C VAL A 83 4.67 -16.97 -19.06
N LEU A 84 4.61 -16.58 -17.79
CA LEU A 84 5.08 -17.38 -16.66
C LEU A 84 4.38 -18.75 -16.58
N LYS A 85 3.09 -18.82 -16.88
CA LYS A 85 2.33 -20.08 -17.01
C LYS A 85 2.81 -20.94 -18.18
N LYS A 86 3.05 -20.34 -19.35
CA LYS A 86 3.52 -21.06 -20.54
C LYS A 86 4.91 -21.66 -20.37
N PHE A 87 5.81 -20.98 -19.68
CA PHE A 87 7.16 -21.46 -19.39
C PHE A 87 7.24 -22.37 -18.15
N GLY A 88 6.12 -22.64 -17.49
CA GLY A 88 6.06 -23.55 -16.34
C GLY A 88 6.55 -22.95 -15.02
N PHE A 89 6.78 -21.64 -14.96
CA PHE A 89 7.13 -20.94 -13.71
C PHE A 89 5.92 -20.73 -12.79
N LEU A 90 4.71 -20.73 -13.34
CA LEU A 90 3.46 -20.70 -12.56
C LEU A 90 2.53 -21.87 -12.94
N PRO A 91 1.78 -22.43 -11.97
CA PRO A 91 0.73 -23.40 -12.26
C PRO A 91 -0.30 -22.84 -13.25
N ARG A 92 -0.84 -23.69 -14.14
CA ARG A 92 -1.83 -23.26 -15.15
C ARG A 92 -3.07 -22.58 -14.57
N ALA A 93 -3.52 -23.04 -13.41
CA ALA A 93 -4.68 -22.51 -12.69
C ALA A 93 -4.32 -21.47 -11.62
N PHE A 94 -3.06 -21.03 -11.54
CA PHE A 94 -2.67 -19.96 -10.63
C PHE A 94 -3.41 -18.66 -10.98
N ASP A 95 -3.74 -17.83 -10.00
CA ASP A 95 -4.29 -16.49 -10.21
C ASP A 95 -3.36 -15.51 -9.50
N LEU A 96 -2.54 -14.80 -10.29
CA LEU A 96 -1.52 -13.91 -9.76
C LEU A 96 -2.13 -12.71 -9.04
N ARG A 97 -3.22 -12.13 -9.56
CA ARG A 97 -3.88 -10.96 -8.98
C ARG A 97 -4.44 -11.28 -7.60
N THR A 98 -5.25 -12.34 -7.53
CA THR A 98 -5.88 -12.77 -6.27
C THR A 98 -4.81 -13.14 -5.24
N TYR A 99 -3.73 -13.81 -5.66
CA TYR A 99 -2.61 -14.13 -4.78
C TYR A 99 -1.92 -12.87 -4.23
N LEU A 100 -1.61 -11.88 -5.07
CA LEU A 100 -0.97 -10.64 -4.64
C LEU A 100 -1.85 -9.84 -3.67
N ILE A 101 -3.14 -9.72 -3.95
CA ILE A 101 -4.09 -9.04 -3.03
C ILE A 101 -4.13 -9.76 -1.69
N SER A 102 -4.23 -11.09 -1.69
CA SER A 102 -4.22 -11.88 -0.46
C SER A 102 -2.93 -11.72 0.32
N LEU A 103 -1.77 -11.67 -0.36
CA LEU A 103 -0.47 -11.50 0.27
C LEU A 103 -0.35 -10.10 0.91
N MET A 104 -0.68 -9.05 0.16
CA MET A 104 -0.58 -7.67 0.63
C MET A 104 -1.58 -7.39 1.75
N ARG A 105 -2.80 -7.94 1.69
CA ARG A 105 -3.79 -7.87 2.77
C ARG A 105 -3.21 -8.34 4.12
N GLU A 106 -2.39 -9.39 4.11
CA GLU A 106 -1.81 -9.95 5.34
C GLU A 106 -0.56 -9.22 5.83
N GLN A 107 0.17 -8.54 4.95
CA GLN A 107 1.46 -7.92 5.26
C GLN A 107 1.40 -6.42 5.52
N VAL A 108 0.31 -5.74 5.15
CA VAL A 108 0.16 -4.31 5.38
C VAL A 108 -0.09 -4.05 6.86
N ALA A 109 0.82 -3.28 7.48
CA ALA A 109 0.72 -2.84 8.87
C ALA A 109 0.27 -1.38 9.02
N GLY A 110 0.27 -0.63 7.92
CA GLY A 110 -0.04 0.79 7.81
C GLY A 110 0.30 1.28 6.40
N TYR A 111 -0.30 2.39 5.95
CA TYR A 111 0.17 3.11 4.76
C TYR A 111 -0.31 4.57 4.74
N TYR A 112 0.51 5.47 4.22
CA TYR A 112 0.12 6.82 3.83
C TYR A 112 -0.37 6.86 2.37
N ASN A 113 -1.54 7.46 2.14
CA ASN A 113 -2.06 7.69 0.79
C ASN A 113 -1.85 9.14 0.34
N VAL A 114 -1.01 9.31 -0.68
CA VAL A 114 -0.68 10.62 -1.26
C VAL A 114 -1.88 11.28 -1.96
N LYS A 115 -2.88 10.51 -2.43
CA LYS A 115 -4.04 11.05 -3.14
C LYS A 115 -5.02 11.79 -2.21
N ASP A 116 -5.38 11.18 -1.08
CA ASP A 116 -6.35 11.72 -0.11
C ASP A 116 -5.70 12.37 1.12
N LYS A 117 -4.37 12.24 1.26
CA LYS A 117 -3.53 12.75 2.35
C LYS A 117 -3.86 12.11 3.71
N THR A 118 -4.21 10.83 3.71
CA THR A 118 -4.62 10.06 4.90
C THR A 118 -3.59 8.98 5.26
N VAL A 119 -3.28 8.87 6.55
CA VAL A 119 -2.61 7.70 7.13
C VAL A 119 -3.66 6.66 7.50
N TYR A 120 -3.55 5.48 6.89
CA TYR A 120 -4.39 4.34 7.17
C TYR A 120 -3.65 3.41 8.15
N LEU A 121 -4.27 3.16 9.30
CA LEU A 121 -3.80 2.27 10.35
C LEU A 121 -4.70 1.04 10.41
N MET A 122 -4.22 -0.06 10.97
CA MET A 122 -4.92 -1.34 10.87
C MET A 122 -5.77 -1.60 12.11
N ASP A 123 -7.05 -1.89 11.94
CA ASP A 123 -7.94 -2.15 13.07
C ASP A 123 -7.63 -3.46 13.80
N TRP A 124 -6.84 -4.34 13.20
CA TRP A 124 -6.50 -5.67 13.75
C TRP A 124 -5.11 -5.77 14.38
N ILE A 125 -4.34 -4.68 14.41
CA ILE A 125 -3.00 -4.66 15.01
C ILE A 125 -3.08 -3.94 16.36
N PRO A 126 -2.51 -4.49 17.45
CA PRO A 126 -2.49 -3.81 18.74
C PRO A 126 -1.84 -2.42 18.67
N ALA A 127 -2.43 -1.44 19.36
CA ALA A 127 -2.02 -0.03 19.26
C ALA A 127 -0.51 0.20 19.49
N GLU A 128 0.07 -0.43 20.51
CA GLU A 128 1.50 -0.31 20.82
C GLU A 128 2.41 -0.83 19.68
N GLN A 129 1.98 -1.89 18.98
CA GLN A 129 2.75 -2.44 17.85
C GLN A 129 2.67 -1.55 16.61
N GLN A 130 1.67 -0.68 16.52
CA GLN A 130 1.49 0.23 15.39
C GLN A 130 2.30 1.52 15.51
N LYS A 131 2.78 1.91 16.70
CA LYS A 131 3.51 3.18 16.88
C LYS A 131 4.73 3.34 15.96
N PRO A 132 5.60 2.32 15.77
CA PRO A 132 6.72 2.43 14.83
C PRO A 132 6.26 2.57 13.38
N VAL A 133 5.20 1.86 12.99
CA VAL A 133 4.61 1.97 11.66
C VAL A 133 4.02 3.37 11.47
N MET A 134 3.33 3.90 12.47
CA MET A 134 2.80 5.26 12.43
C MET A 134 3.91 6.30 12.23
N ALA A 135 5.06 6.15 12.90
CA ALA A 135 6.21 7.03 12.68
C ALA A 135 6.71 6.98 11.22
N HIS A 136 6.75 5.78 10.63
CA HIS A 136 7.08 5.58 9.23
C HIS A 136 6.08 6.29 8.30
N GLU A 137 4.78 6.07 8.51
CA GLU A 137 3.74 6.69 7.66
C GLU A 137 3.67 8.22 7.82
N LEU A 138 3.89 8.73 9.02
CA LEU A 138 3.95 10.16 9.28
C LEU A 138 5.18 10.79 8.64
N THR A 139 6.29 10.06 8.53
CA THR A 139 7.45 10.50 7.75
C THR A 139 7.08 10.63 6.27
N HIS A 140 6.33 9.69 5.69
CA HIS A 140 5.79 9.84 4.34
C HIS A 140 4.87 11.05 4.20
N ALA A 141 4.04 11.31 5.22
CA ALA A 141 3.21 12.51 5.23
C ALA A 141 4.04 13.80 5.28
N LEU A 142 5.12 13.86 6.07
CA LEU A 142 6.05 15.01 6.11
C LEU A 142 6.73 15.23 4.76
N GLN A 143 7.21 14.15 4.14
CA GLN A 143 7.81 14.18 2.81
C GLN A 143 6.83 14.77 1.79
N ASP A 144 5.59 14.29 1.77
CA ASP A 144 4.56 14.84 0.89
C ASP A 144 4.21 16.29 1.17
N GLN A 145 4.17 16.70 2.45
CA GLN A 145 3.92 18.09 2.81
C GLN A 145 5.01 19.04 2.29
N ASN A 146 6.25 18.57 2.19
CA ASN A 146 7.40 19.40 1.85
C ASN A 146 7.85 19.29 0.39
N PHE A 147 7.54 18.19 -0.29
CA PHE A 147 8.01 17.92 -1.66
C PHE A 147 6.90 17.65 -2.68
N ASP A 148 5.63 17.59 -2.25
CA ASP A 148 4.47 17.32 -3.12
C ASP A 148 4.66 16.05 -3.97
N LEU A 149 4.61 14.89 -3.30
CA LEU A 149 4.90 13.59 -3.93
C LEU A 149 3.95 13.26 -5.08
N LYS A 150 2.77 13.90 -5.13
CA LYS A 150 1.81 13.74 -6.23
C LYS A 150 2.44 14.10 -7.58
N LYS A 151 3.34 15.08 -7.64
CA LYS A 151 4.04 15.47 -8.87
C LYS A 151 4.89 14.33 -9.42
N TRP A 152 5.61 13.64 -8.54
CA TRP A 152 6.50 12.54 -8.88
C TRP A 152 5.73 11.26 -9.26
N LEU A 153 4.60 11.01 -8.59
CA LEU A 153 3.72 9.86 -8.87
C LEU A 153 2.97 9.96 -10.20
N ALA A 154 2.76 11.18 -10.71
CA ALA A 154 2.15 11.35 -12.03
C ALA A 154 3.06 10.87 -13.16
N GLY A 155 4.35 10.64 -12.86
CA GLY A 155 5.40 10.43 -13.84
C GLY A 155 5.55 11.70 -14.67
N ASP A 156 6.68 12.40 -14.54
CA ASP A 156 7.03 13.43 -15.53
C ASP A 156 7.23 12.75 -16.90
N VAL A 157 6.12 12.48 -17.57
CA VAL A 157 6.05 12.46 -19.03
C VAL A 157 5.74 13.90 -19.41
N GLU A 158 6.71 14.79 -19.21
CA GLU A 158 6.85 15.83 -20.21
C GLU A 158 6.97 15.10 -21.55
N LYS A 159 5.98 15.30 -22.41
CA LYS A 159 6.04 14.92 -23.82
C LYS A 159 7.07 15.78 -24.55
N THR A 160 8.33 15.75 -24.15
CA THR A 160 9.44 16.35 -24.89
C THR A 160 9.86 15.39 -26.00
N GLY A 161 9.05 15.34 -27.06
CA GLY A 161 9.31 14.40 -28.14
C GLY A 161 8.35 14.40 -29.33
N GLU A 162 7.56 15.45 -29.59
CA GLU A 162 7.05 15.66 -30.96
C GLU A 162 8.21 16.10 -31.86
N LYS A 163 9.09 15.17 -32.24
CA LYS A 163 9.86 15.32 -33.47
C LYS A 163 8.94 14.92 -34.61
N LYS A 164 8.39 15.93 -35.29
CA LYS A 164 7.80 15.79 -36.63
C LYS A 164 8.71 14.92 -37.49
N SER A 165 8.16 13.82 -38.02
CA SER A 165 8.79 13.05 -39.07
C SER A 165 9.15 13.98 -40.23
N PRO A 166 10.37 13.92 -40.81
CA PRO A 166 10.64 14.63 -42.05
C PRO A 166 9.82 13.97 -43.17
N SER A 167 9.15 14.78 -43.99
CA SER A 167 8.55 14.31 -45.24
C SER A 167 9.62 13.70 -46.13
N PRO A 168 9.32 12.61 -46.85
CA PRO A 168 10.19 12.11 -47.89
C PRO A 168 10.12 13.05 -49.10
N ASP A 169 11.28 13.54 -49.54
CA ASP A 169 11.49 14.04 -50.91
C ASP A 169 11.55 12.87 -51.91
#